data_AF-A0A523RCU3-F1
#
_entry.id   AF-A0A523RCU3-F1
#
_cell.length_a   1.000
_cell.length_b   1.000
_cell.length_c   1.000
_cell.angle_alpha   90.00
_cell.angle_beta   90.00
_cell.angle_gamma   90.00
#
_symmetry.space_group_name_H-M   'P 1'
#
loop_
_entity.id
_entity.type
_entity.pdbx_description
1 polymer ?
#
loop_
_entity_poly.entity_id
_entity_poly.type
_entity_poly.pdbx_seq_one_letter_code
_entity_poly.pdbx_strand_id
1 'polypeptide(L)'
;MSIALSQAQNLIQEIYGIPDDRLYEVEDLLYYEQKFILRYIKLLQSKDRPGVVENLVVALAWFLALMNRYHFDLEKITWKRYSYKCPFCMDIPCSCSKKGDPKAKKTGRPTSRKPQSLKEWQEVIGKIYPNEDVNEVNFRILYQTNNLDYAFRNFLRRKEKKHFKKIENQSADCFVLFVRALNALEIDLEKEFDHLFGKGCYVCHKMPCECNYT
;
A
#
# COMPACT_ATOMS: atom_id res chain seq x y z
N MET A 1 -13.32 -13.49 -8.38
CA MET A 1 -12.27 -14.45 -7.95
C MET A 1 -11.57 -13.83 -6.75
N SER A 2 -11.09 -14.61 -5.79
CA SER A 2 -10.31 -14.05 -4.68
C SER A 2 -8.84 -13.95 -5.09
N ILE A 3 -8.19 -12.83 -4.79
CA ILE A 3 -6.82 -12.53 -5.22
C ILE A 3 -5.92 -12.27 -4.01
N ALA A 4 -4.80 -12.99 -3.93
CA ALA A 4 -3.75 -12.76 -2.94
C ALA A 4 -3.03 -11.43 -3.19
N LEU A 5 -2.40 -10.87 -2.16
CA LEU A 5 -1.60 -9.63 -2.32
C LEU A 5 -0.43 -9.86 -3.27
N SER A 6 0.23 -11.01 -3.17
CA SER A 6 1.26 -11.44 -4.13
C SER A 6 0.75 -11.54 -5.57
N GLN A 7 -0.49 -12.00 -5.78
CA GLN A 7 -1.10 -12.06 -7.11
C GLN A 7 -1.47 -10.68 -7.64
N ALA A 8 -2.02 -9.79 -6.80
CA ALA A 8 -2.28 -8.41 -7.15
C ALA A 8 -0.98 -7.68 -7.54
N GLN A 9 0.09 -7.90 -6.77
CA GLN A 9 1.42 -7.38 -7.05
C GLN A 9 1.97 -7.88 -8.40
N ASN A 10 1.81 -9.18 -8.71
CA ASN A 10 2.21 -9.75 -10.00
C ASN A 10 1.38 -9.21 -11.17
N LEU A 11 0.07 -9.02 -10.99
CA LEU A 11 -0.77 -8.42 -12.04
C LEU A 11 -0.28 -7.01 -12.41
N ILE A 12 0.07 -6.20 -11.41
CA ILE A 12 0.68 -4.88 -11.66
C ILE A 12 2.02 -5.01 -12.38
N GLN A 13 2.84 -6.02 -12.06
CA GLN A 13 4.09 -6.28 -12.77
C GLN A 13 3.85 -6.63 -14.24
N GLU A 14 2.84 -7.45 -14.55
CA GLU A 14 2.50 -7.82 -15.93
C GLU A 14 1.97 -6.64 -16.74
N ILE A 15 1.19 -5.76 -16.10
CA ILE A 15 0.65 -4.57 -16.76
C ILE A 15 1.73 -3.52 -16.96
N TYR A 16 2.45 -3.15 -15.90
CA TYR A 16 3.29 -1.95 -15.87
C TYR A 16 4.79 -2.22 -15.84
N GLY A 17 5.25 -3.44 -15.56
CA GLY A 17 6.68 -3.72 -15.36
C GLY A 17 7.57 -3.28 -16.52
N ILE A 18 7.18 -3.56 -17.77
CA ILE A 18 7.95 -3.14 -18.96
C ILE A 18 7.97 -1.60 -19.15
N PRO A 19 6.83 -0.90 -19.22
CA PRO A 19 6.85 0.55 -19.36
C PRO A 19 7.50 1.24 -18.17
N ASP A 20 7.29 0.74 -16.94
CA ASP A 20 7.92 1.31 -15.76
C ASP A 20 9.44 1.29 -15.88
N ASP A 21 10.02 0.13 -16.19
CA ASP A 21 11.47 -0.04 -16.34
C ASP A 21 12.07 0.81 -17.48
N ARG A 22 11.27 1.15 -18.49
CA ARG A 22 11.74 1.91 -19.66
C ARG A 22 11.55 3.41 -19.53
N LEU A 23 10.52 3.85 -18.80
CA LEU A 23 10.03 5.23 -18.87
C LEU A 23 10.11 5.97 -17.53
N TYR A 24 10.22 5.26 -16.40
CA TYR A 24 10.12 5.89 -15.08
C TYR A 24 11.30 5.54 -14.16
N GLU A 25 11.84 6.59 -13.54
CA GLU A 25 12.74 6.48 -12.41
C GLU A 25 11.95 6.25 -11.12
N VAL A 26 12.66 5.94 -10.04
CA VAL A 26 12.07 5.67 -8.72
C VAL A 26 11.29 6.88 -8.21
N GLU A 27 11.84 8.06 -8.43
CA GLU A 27 11.24 9.34 -8.11
C GLU A 27 9.92 9.57 -8.88
N ASP A 28 9.82 9.10 -10.13
CA ASP A 28 8.60 9.21 -10.92
C ASP A 28 7.51 8.28 -10.36
N LEU A 29 7.86 7.03 -10.02
CA LEU A 29 6.91 6.09 -9.40
C LEU A 29 6.37 6.64 -8.07
N LEU A 30 7.25 7.18 -7.23
CA LEU A 30 6.87 7.85 -5.97
C LEU A 30 6.00 9.09 -6.22
N TYR A 31 6.33 9.89 -7.24
CA TYR A 31 5.54 11.06 -7.61
C TYR A 31 4.13 10.65 -8.03
N TYR A 32 3.97 9.62 -8.86
CA TYR A 32 2.65 9.16 -9.30
C TYR A 32 1.83 8.58 -8.14
N GLU A 33 2.44 7.77 -7.27
CA GLU A 33 1.79 7.33 -6.01
C GLU A 33 1.23 8.53 -5.23
N GLN A 34 2.07 9.53 -4.95
CA GLN A 34 1.70 10.72 -4.19
C GLN A 34 0.65 11.56 -4.91
N LYS A 35 0.75 11.71 -6.23
CA LYS A 35 -0.20 12.44 -7.08
C LYS A 35 -1.60 11.84 -6.93
N PHE A 36 -1.73 10.52 -6.98
CA PHE A 36 -3.01 9.83 -6.84
C PHE A 36 -3.54 9.86 -5.39
N ILE A 37 -2.66 9.78 -4.37
CA ILE A 37 -3.06 10.02 -2.96
C ILE A 37 -3.67 11.42 -2.80
N LEU A 38 -3.01 12.46 -3.32
CA LEU A 38 -3.49 13.85 -3.21
C LEU A 38 -4.79 14.07 -3.97
N ARG A 39 -4.97 13.44 -5.14
CA ARG A 39 -6.24 13.48 -5.88
C ARG A 39 -7.36 12.83 -5.10
N TYR A 40 -7.13 11.65 -4.55
CA TYR A 40 -8.06 10.97 -3.65
C TYR A 40 -8.49 11.88 -2.49
N ILE A 41 -7.53 12.49 -1.77
CA ILE A 41 -7.82 13.38 -0.63
C ILE A 41 -8.65 14.60 -1.08
N LYS A 42 -8.32 15.19 -2.23
CA LYS A 42 -9.09 16.30 -2.80
C LYS A 42 -10.54 15.89 -3.10
N LEU A 43 -10.75 14.70 -3.66
CA LEU A 43 -12.08 14.21 -4.07
C LEU A 43 -12.99 13.86 -2.88
N LEU A 44 -12.41 13.58 -1.70
CA LEU A 44 -13.19 13.47 -0.47
C LEU A 44 -13.96 14.76 -0.14
N GLN A 45 -13.38 15.93 -0.43
CA GLN A 45 -14.02 17.22 -0.18
C GLN A 45 -15.20 17.47 -1.13
N SER A 46 -15.11 16.99 -2.38
CA SER A 46 -16.19 17.09 -3.37
C SER A 46 -17.21 15.95 -3.30
N LYS A 47 -17.07 15.01 -2.36
CA LYS A 47 -17.94 13.83 -2.18
C LYS A 47 -18.06 12.96 -3.45
N ASP A 48 -17.05 12.98 -4.31
CA ASP A 48 -17.01 12.15 -5.52
C ASP A 48 -16.53 10.75 -5.16
N ARG A 49 -17.46 9.89 -4.73
CA ARG A 49 -17.14 8.52 -4.28
C ARG A 49 -16.48 7.69 -5.40
N PRO A 50 -16.97 7.66 -6.65
CA PRO A 50 -16.26 6.98 -7.75
C PRO A 50 -14.82 7.45 -7.90
N GLY A 51 -14.60 8.77 -7.95
CA GLY A 51 -13.26 9.34 -8.07
C GLY A 51 -12.35 9.01 -6.88
N VAL A 52 -12.89 8.99 -5.66
CA VAL A 52 -12.18 8.58 -4.44
C VAL A 52 -11.69 7.13 -4.54
N VAL A 53 -12.57 6.21 -4.92
CA VAL A 53 -12.25 4.79 -5.08
C VAL A 53 -11.16 4.61 -6.13
N GLU A 54 -11.37 5.17 -7.32
CA GLU A 54 -10.41 5.04 -8.43
C GLU A 54 -9.03 5.55 -8.02
N ASN A 55 -8.93 6.79 -7.50
CA ASN A 55 -7.63 7.39 -7.21
C ASN A 55 -6.91 6.70 -6.05
N LEU A 56 -7.64 6.20 -5.04
CA LEU A 56 -7.03 5.46 -3.93
C LEU A 56 -6.49 4.09 -4.38
N VAL A 57 -7.23 3.38 -5.23
CA VAL A 57 -6.80 2.06 -5.75
C VAL A 57 -5.69 2.21 -6.79
N VAL A 58 -5.71 3.26 -7.61
CA VAL A 58 -4.61 3.58 -8.54
C VAL A 58 -3.35 4.01 -7.78
N ALA A 59 -3.47 4.76 -6.69
CA ALA A 59 -2.32 5.06 -5.82
C ALA A 59 -1.69 3.78 -5.26
N LEU A 60 -2.51 2.82 -4.81
CA LEU A 60 -2.03 1.51 -4.37
C LEU A 60 -1.31 0.76 -5.51
N ALA A 61 -1.82 0.83 -6.75
CA ALA A 61 -1.18 0.20 -7.91
C ALA A 61 0.23 0.79 -8.20
N TRP A 62 0.39 2.12 -8.15
CA TRP A 62 1.72 2.75 -8.27
C TRP A 62 2.66 2.36 -7.14
N PHE A 63 2.14 2.25 -5.92
CA PHE A 63 2.92 1.72 -4.80
C PHE A 63 3.36 0.25 -5.05
N LEU A 64 2.49 -0.61 -5.57
CA LEU A 64 2.85 -1.99 -5.93
C LEU A 64 3.90 -2.05 -7.05
N ALA A 65 3.78 -1.18 -8.05
CA ALA A 65 4.80 -1.04 -9.11
C ALA A 65 6.17 -0.66 -8.54
N LEU A 66 6.21 0.30 -7.61
CA LEU A 66 7.43 0.67 -6.89
C LEU A 66 8.01 -0.51 -6.07
N MET A 67 7.16 -1.33 -5.44
CA MET A 67 7.61 -2.53 -4.73
C MET A 67 8.18 -3.58 -5.70
N ASN A 68 7.58 -3.72 -6.88
CA ASN A 68 8.06 -4.62 -7.92
C ASN A 68 9.43 -4.25 -8.47
N ARG A 69 9.68 -2.95 -8.72
CA ARG A 69 10.98 -2.43 -9.17
C ARG A 69 12.15 -2.88 -8.28
N TYR A 70 11.90 -3.08 -6.99
CA TYR A 70 12.90 -3.52 -6.02
C TYR A 70 12.72 -4.98 -5.57
N HIS A 71 11.84 -5.72 -6.23
CA HIS A 71 11.55 -7.14 -5.98
C HIS A 71 11.18 -7.42 -4.51
N PHE A 72 10.44 -6.50 -3.90
CA PHE A 72 9.92 -6.69 -2.55
C PHE A 72 8.70 -7.61 -2.59
N ASP A 73 8.78 -8.77 -1.93
CA ASP A 73 7.60 -9.60 -1.63
C ASP A 73 6.78 -8.92 -0.54
N LEU A 74 5.86 -8.05 -0.96
CA LEU A 74 5.12 -7.18 -0.04
C LEU A 74 4.24 -7.98 0.91
N GLU A 75 3.65 -9.08 0.45
CA GLU A 75 2.84 -9.96 1.27
C GLU A 75 3.66 -10.58 2.41
N LYS A 76 4.84 -11.11 2.11
CA LYS A 76 5.74 -11.67 3.13
C LYS A 76 6.27 -10.61 4.09
N ILE A 77 6.63 -9.43 3.57
CA ILE A 77 7.12 -8.32 4.38
C ILE A 77 6.03 -7.84 5.34
N THR A 78 4.82 -7.63 4.82
CA THR A 78 3.65 -7.21 5.61
C THR A 78 3.30 -8.26 6.63
N TRP A 79 3.26 -9.54 6.26
CA TRP A 79 2.95 -10.64 7.19
C TRP A 79 3.95 -10.75 8.33
N LYS A 80 5.24 -10.63 8.02
CA LYS A 80 6.30 -10.64 9.03
C LYS A 80 6.18 -9.49 10.03
N ARG A 81 5.60 -8.36 9.61
CA ARG A 81 5.46 -7.16 10.42
C ARG A 81 4.10 -7.06 11.13
N TYR A 82 3.03 -7.51 10.51
CA TYR A 82 1.64 -7.39 10.95
C TYR A 82 1.00 -8.77 11.07
N SER A 83 1.58 -9.63 11.90
CA SER A 83 1.05 -10.97 12.16
C SER A 83 -0.12 -10.93 13.17
N TYR A 84 -1.27 -10.35 12.75
CA TYR A 84 -2.52 -10.19 13.53
C TYR A 84 -2.47 -9.25 14.74
N LYS A 85 -1.40 -8.48 14.91
CA LYS A 85 -1.25 -7.51 15.99
C LYS A 85 -0.60 -6.25 15.47
N CYS A 86 -0.88 -5.12 16.12
CA CYS A 86 -0.15 -3.88 15.84
C CYS A 86 1.34 -4.07 16.21
N PRO A 87 2.30 -3.79 15.31
CA PRO A 87 3.73 -3.99 15.59
C PRO A 87 4.28 -3.05 16.66
N PHE A 88 3.53 -2.03 17.05
CA PHE A 88 3.98 -0.99 17.98
C PHE A 88 3.52 -1.30 19.41
N CYS A 89 2.20 -1.43 19.62
CA CYS A 89 1.63 -1.73 20.94
C CYS A 89 1.47 -3.22 21.24
N MET A 90 1.49 -4.09 20.22
CA MET A 90 1.22 -5.54 20.31
C MET A 90 -0.22 -5.93 20.66
N ASP A 91 -1.16 -4.98 20.58
CA ASP A 91 -2.57 -5.21 20.90
C ASP A 91 -3.45 -5.37 19.65
N ILE A 92 -4.63 -5.94 19.88
CA ILE A 92 -5.77 -6.06 18.96
C ILE A 92 -7.06 -5.82 19.77
N PRO A 93 -7.79 -4.71 19.56
CA PRO A 93 -7.45 -3.58 18.68
C PRO A 93 -6.23 -2.80 19.17
N CYS A 94 -5.61 -2.04 18.26
CA CYS A 94 -4.47 -1.18 18.52
C CYS A 94 -4.77 -0.13 19.61
N SER A 95 -3.84 0.07 20.54
CA SER A 95 -3.95 1.08 21.60
C SER A 95 -2.83 2.13 21.58
N CYS A 96 -2.16 2.35 20.44
CA CYS A 96 -1.00 3.23 20.35
C CYS A 96 -1.28 4.68 20.78
N SER A 97 -2.47 5.22 20.47
CA SER A 97 -2.87 6.56 20.91
C SER A 97 -2.81 6.76 22.43
N LYS A 98 -2.90 5.68 23.22
CA LYS A 98 -2.83 5.69 24.69
C LYS A 98 -1.42 5.47 25.24
N LYS A 99 -0.49 4.95 24.42
CA LYS A 99 0.82 4.43 24.86
C LYS A 99 2.02 5.24 24.34
N GLY A 100 1.79 6.35 23.62
CA GLY A 100 2.85 7.17 22.99
C GLY A 100 3.35 6.60 21.66
N ASP A 101 4.58 6.93 21.26
CA ASP A 101 5.26 6.41 20.05
C ASP A 101 6.23 5.25 20.42
N PRO A 102 5.74 4.01 20.65
CA PRO A 102 6.63 2.91 20.95
C PRO A 102 7.41 2.50 19.70
N LYS A 103 8.70 2.19 19.87
CA LYS A 103 9.51 1.54 18.83
C LYS A 103 8.83 0.25 18.39
N ALA A 104 8.82 0.00 17.08
CA ALA A 104 8.28 -1.24 16.52
C ALA A 104 8.93 -2.46 17.17
N LYS A 105 8.10 -3.41 17.60
CA LYS A 105 8.46 -4.68 18.22
C LYS A 105 8.31 -5.79 17.19
N LYS A 106 9.06 -6.88 17.39
CA LYS A 106 8.84 -8.10 16.60
C LYS A 106 7.50 -8.71 17.03
N THR A 107 6.62 -9.00 16.09
CA THR A 107 5.26 -9.48 16.39
C THR A 107 5.19 -10.94 16.87
N GLY A 108 6.34 -11.59 17.14
CA GLY A 108 6.40 -12.99 17.57
C GLY A 108 6.09 -13.98 16.45
N ARG A 109 5.85 -15.25 16.81
CA ARG A 109 5.32 -16.23 15.85
C ARG A 109 3.82 -15.97 15.64
N PRO A 110 3.32 -15.95 14.39
CA PRO A 110 1.90 -15.79 14.14
C PRO A 110 1.10 -16.92 14.81
N THR A 111 0.06 -16.56 15.54
CA THR A 111 -0.87 -17.52 16.17
C THR A 111 -1.94 -18.03 15.20
N SER A 112 -2.02 -17.44 14.01
CA SER A 112 -3.06 -17.66 13.00
C SER A 112 -2.46 -17.80 11.61
N ARG A 113 -3.25 -18.37 10.68
CA ARG A 113 -2.89 -18.50 9.27
C ARG A 113 -2.70 -17.13 8.63
N LYS A 114 -1.74 -17.03 7.70
CA LYS A 114 -1.52 -15.83 6.88
C LYS A 114 -2.78 -15.52 6.04
N PRO A 115 -3.19 -14.25 5.87
CA PRO A 115 -4.25 -13.88 4.93
C PRO A 115 -3.96 -14.40 3.51
N GLN A 116 -4.95 -14.99 2.86
CA GLN A 116 -4.83 -15.58 1.52
C GLN A 116 -5.36 -14.66 0.41
N SER A 117 -6.00 -13.55 0.77
CA SER A 117 -6.58 -12.61 -0.19
C SER A 117 -6.52 -11.16 0.26
N LEU A 118 -6.71 -10.21 -0.66
CA LEU A 118 -6.84 -8.79 -0.35
C LEU A 118 -8.00 -8.54 0.62
N LYS A 119 -9.11 -9.26 0.47
CA LYS A 119 -10.24 -9.21 1.40
C LYS A 119 -9.85 -9.69 2.80
N GLU A 120 -9.17 -10.84 2.92
CA GLU A 120 -8.69 -11.32 4.23
C GLU A 120 -7.68 -10.34 4.86
N TRP A 121 -6.85 -9.68 4.05
CA TRP A 121 -5.98 -8.60 4.53
C TRP A 121 -6.78 -7.42 5.08
N GLN A 122 -7.81 -6.95 4.37
CA GLN A 122 -8.72 -5.90 4.87
C GLN A 122 -9.35 -6.29 6.21
N GLU A 123 -9.83 -7.52 6.35
CA GLU A 123 -10.44 -8.01 7.59
C GLU A 123 -9.45 -8.04 8.76
N VAL A 124 -8.22 -8.53 8.53
CA VAL A 124 -7.19 -8.57 9.58
C VAL A 124 -6.80 -7.17 10.01
N ILE A 125 -6.55 -6.27 9.06
CA ILE A 125 -6.18 -4.89 9.36
C ILE A 125 -7.34 -4.14 10.03
N GLY A 126 -8.58 -4.37 9.63
CA GLY A 126 -9.77 -3.79 10.27
C GLY A 126 -9.97 -4.25 11.72
N LYS A 127 -9.56 -5.48 12.05
CA LYS A 127 -9.53 -5.93 13.46
C LYS A 127 -8.43 -5.26 14.27
N ILE A 128 -7.27 -5.01 13.68
CA ILE A 128 -6.16 -4.32 14.35
C ILE A 128 -6.50 -2.83 14.53
N TYR A 129 -7.12 -2.20 13.53
CA TYR A 129 -7.42 -0.78 13.47
C TYR A 129 -8.92 -0.56 13.17
N PRO A 130 -9.82 -0.78 14.14
CA PRO A 130 -11.25 -0.56 13.93
C PRO A 130 -11.63 0.92 14.08
N ASN A 131 -12.75 1.31 13.44
CA ASN A 131 -13.41 2.61 13.61
C ASN A 131 -12.51 3.83 13.39
N GLU A 132 -11.72 3.80 12.32
CA GLU A 132 -10.78 4.89 12.05
C GLU A 132 -11.45 6.11 11.44
N ASP A 133 -11.01 7.29 11.87
CA ASP A 133 -11.36 8.55 11.22
C ASP A 133 -10.58 8.69 9.90
N VAL A 134 -11.30 8.96 8.82
CA VAL A 134 -10.73 9.09 7.47
C VAL A 134 -9.68 10.20 7.42
N ASN A 135 -9.88 11.33 8.11
CA ASN A 135 -8.91 12.43 8.08
C ASN A 135 -7.62 12.06 8.82
N GLU A 136 -7.71 11.37 9.95
CA GLU A 136 -6.54 10.87 10.66
C GLU A 136 -5.74 9.88 9.80
N VAL A 137 -6.43 8.95 9.13
CA VAL A 137 -5.78 8.00 8.21
C VAL A 137 -5.12 8.72 7.04
N ASN A 138 -5.75 9.76 6.49
CA ASN A 138 -5.19 10.57 5.40
C ASN A 138 -3.95 11.35 5.81
N PHE A 139 -3.91 11.88 7.02
CA PHE A 139 -2.68 12.49 7.52
C PHE A 139 -1.56 11.45 7.66
N ARG A 140 -1.91 10.27 8.19
CA ARG A 140 -0.95 9.17 8.37
C ARG A 140 -0.42 8.62 7.05
N ILE A 141 -1.25 8.47 6.01
CA ILE A 141 -0.79 7.98 4.70
C ILE A 141 0.21 8.95 4.09
N LEU A 142 -0.05 10.27 4.12
CA LEU A 142 0.89 11.28 3.64
C LEU A 142 2.21 11.25 4.40
N TYR A 143 2.13 11.19 5.74
CA TYR A 143 3.33 11.08 6.59
C TYR A 143 4.14 9.82 6.29
N GLN A 144 3.47 8.69 6.10
CA GLN A 144 4.13 7.41 5.86
C GLN A 144 4.71 7.29 4.45
N THR A 145 4.06 7.84 3.42
CA THR A 145 4.61 7.95 2.07
C THR A 145 5.85 8.85 2.05
N ASN A 146 5.87 9.95 2.81
CA ASN A 146 7.09 10.75 2.97
C ASN A 146 8.23 9.97 3.66
N ASN A 147 7.91 9.15 4.67
CA ASN A 147 8.91 8.27 5.30
C ASN A 147 9.44 7.19 4.33
N LEU A 148 8.59 6.70 3.43
CA LEU A 148 8.98 5.75 2.38
C LEU A 148 9.93 6.43 1.37
N ASP A 149 9.58 7.63 0.87
CA ASP A 149 10.46 8.43 0.00
C ASP A 149 11.82 8.68 0.67
N TYR A 150 11.83 9.12 1.92
CA TYR A 150 13.07 9.33 2.69
C TYR A 150 13.90 8.04 2.83
N ALA A 151 13.25 6.87 2.98
CA ALA A 151 13.93 5.58 3.03
C ALA A 151 14.58 5.24 1.68
N PHE A 152 13.87 5.45 0.56
CA PHE A 152 14.40 5.27 -0.79
C PHE A 152 15.59 6.20 -1.05
N ARG A 153 15.45 7.51 -0.81
CA ARG A 153 16.55 8.48 -0.99
C ARG A 153 17.81 8.09 -0.22
N ASN A 154 17.66 7.64 1.03
CA ASN A 154 18.82 7.18 1.80
C ASN A 154 19.45 5.91 1.25
N PHE A 155 18.63 4.96 0.79
CA PHE A 155 19.14 3.75 0.17
C PHE A 155 19.84 4.05 -1.15
N LEU A 156 19.27 4.87 -2.02
CA LEU A 156 19.88 5.26 -3.30
C LEU A 156 21.23 5.96 -3.10
N ARG A 157 21.31 6.83 -2.09
CA ARG A 157 22.55 7.55 -1.75
C ARG A 157 23.63 6.67 -1.14
N ARG A 158 23.27 5.74 -0.23
CA ARG A 158 24.24 5.02 0.62
C ARG A 158 24.42 3.55 0.27
N LYS A 159 23.41 2.93 -0.35
CA LYS A 159 23.36 1.52 -0.80
C LYS A 159 23.64 0.49 0.31
N GLU A 160 23.34 0.84 1.57
CA GLU A 160 23.56 -0.06 2.70
C GLU A 160 22.32 -0.93 3.00
N LYS A 161 22.56 -2.19 3.40
CA LYS A 161 21.50 -3.16 3.76
C LYS A 161 20.51 -2.65 4.81
N LYS A 162 20.97 -1.82 5.76
CA LYS A 162 20.10 -1.24 6.81
C LYS A 162 19.06 -0.28 6.23
N HIS A 163 19.40 0.45 5.17
CA HIS A 163 18.48 1.36 4.48
C HIS A 163 17.50 0.58 3.62
N PHE A 164 17.94 -0.48 2.96
CA PHE A 164 17.05 -1.42 2.27
C PHE A 164 16.03 -2.04 3.22
N LYS A 165 16.46 -2.46 4.41
CA LYS A 165 15.56 -2.99 5.45
C LYS A 165 14.58 -1.94 5.96
N LYS A 166 14.97 -0.66 5.98
CA LYS A 166 14.07 0.44 6.34
C LYS A 166 12.97 0.60 5.30
N ILE A 167 13.28 0.48 4.00
CA ILE A 167 12.28 0.46 2.93
C ILE A 167 11.27 -0.66 3.18
N GLU A 168 11.71 -1.92 3.35
CA GLU A 168 10.78 -3.04 3.64
C GLU A 168 9.81 -2.72 4.78
N ASN A 169 10.31 -2.17 5.88
CA ASN A 169 9.47 -1.82 7.02
C ASN A 169 8.48 -0.69 6.67
N GLN A 170 8.91 0.34 5.95
CA GLN A 170 8.04 1.44 5.53
C GLN A 170 7.01 0.99 4.47
N SER A 171 7.37 0.06 3.59
CA SER A 171 6.45 -0.51 2.60
C SER A 171 5.28 -1.24 3.26
N ALA A 172 5.55 -2.07 4.26
CA ALA A 172 4.47 -2.70 5.02
C ALA A 172 3.62 -1.68 5.79
N ASP A 173 4.23 -0.64 6.35
CA ASP A 173 3.48 0.45 7.01
C ASP A 173 2.58 1.20 6.01
N CYS A 174 3.08 1.51 4.79
CA CYS A 174 2.31 2.13 3.71
C CYS A 174 1.13 1.26 3.26
N PHE A 175 1.38 -0.01 2.96
CA PHE A 175 0.32 -0.93 2.54
C PHE A 175 -0.81 -1.03 3.57
N VAL A 176 -0.45 -1.15 4.86
CA VAL A 176 -1.45 -1.17 5.94
C VAL A 176 -2.26 0.13 5.99
N LEU A 177 -1.66 1.29 5.69
CA LEU A 177 -2.39 2.56 5.62
C LEU A 177 -3.33 2.67 4.43
N PHE A 178 -2.97 2.15 3.26
CA PHE A 178 -3.91 2.02 2.14
C PHE A 178 -5.13 1.17 2.54
N VAL A 179 -4.88 0.01 3.15
CA VAL A 179 -5.95 -0.89 3.63
C VAL A 179 -6.82 -0.23 4.70
N ARG A 180 -6.21 0.50 5.64
CA ARG A 180 -6.90 1.30 6.65
C ARG A 180 -7.80 2.37 6.04
N ALA A 181 -7.32 3.09 5.02
CA ALA A 181 -8.10 4.11 4.32
C ALA A 181 -9.32 3.49 3.62
N LEU A 182 -9.11 2.36 2.94
CA LEU A 182 -10.19 1.61 2.28
C LEU A 182 -11.23 1.11 3.28
N ASN A 183 -10.80 0.59 4.44
CA ASN A 183 -11.70 0.17 5.51
C ASN A 183 -12.50 1.34 6.10
N ALA A 184 -11.86 2.48 6.35
CA ALA A 184 -12.51 3.68 6.88
C ALA A 184 -13.55 4.26 5.91
N LEU A 185 -13.39 4.01 4.61
CA LEU A 185 -14.31 4.44 3.54
C LEU A 185 -15.32 3.36 3.13
N GLU A 186 -15.27 2.19 3.76
CA GLU A 186 -16.10 1.02 3.42
C GLU A 186 -15.97 0.63 1.94
N ILE A 187 -14.74 0.60 1.43
CA ILE A 187 -14.39 0.21 0.06
C ILE A 187 -13.88 -1.23 0.08
N ASP A 188 -14.45 -2.10 -0.77
CA ASP A 188 -13.97 -3.47 -0.98
C ASP A 188 -12.76 -3.45 -1.90
N LEU A 189 -11.56 -3.61 -1.33
CA LEU A 189 -10.30 -3.54 -2.08
C LEU A 189 -10.23 -4.62 -3.15
N GLU A 190 -10.58 -5.85 -2.83
CA GLU A 190 -10.47 -6.97 -3.76
C GLU A 190 -11.34 -6.73 -5.00
N LYS A 191 -12.59 -6.30 -4.77
CA LYS A 191 -13.54 -6.01 -5.85
C LYS A 191 -13.09 -4.83 -6.71
N GLU A 192 -12.72 -3.71 -6.09
CA GLU A 192 -12.39 -2.49 -6.86
C GLU A 192 -11.03 -2.62 -7.57
N PHE A 193 -10.10 -3.39 -7.01
CA PHE A 193 -8.84 -3.71 -7.67
C PHE A 193 -9.06 -4.59 -8.91
N ASP A 194 -9.88 -5.64 -8.81
CA ASP A 194 -10.27 -6.48 -9.95
C ASP A 194 -11.03 -5.67 -11.01
N HIS A 195 -11.91 -4.77 -10.58
CA HIS A 195 -12.66 -3.90 -11.49
C HIS A 195 -11.75 -3.03 -12.36
N LEU A 196 -10.73 -2.40 -11.76
CA LEU A 196 -9.83 -1.48 -12.46
C LEU A 196 -8.74 -2.21 -13.27
N PHE A 197 -8.18 -3.29 -12.73
CA PHE A 197 -6.97 -3.91 -13.28
C PHE A 197 -7.15 -5.33 -13.82
N GLY A 198 -8.30 -5.98 -13.59
CA GLY A 198 -8.56 -7.36 -14.00
C GLY A 198 -8.54 -7.59 -15.51
N LYS A 199 -8.57 -6.52 -16.31
CA LYS A 199 -8.48 -6.55 -17.79
C LYS A 199 -7.23 -5.87 -18.34
N GLY A 200 -6.21 -5.64 -17.52
CA GLY A 200 -4.99 -4.92 -17.89
C GLY A 200 -4.96 -3.49 -17.33
N CYS A 201 -4.22 -2.59 -17.98
CA CYS A 201 -4.14 -1.18 -17.56
C CYS A 201 -5.54 -0.56 -17.43
N TYR A 202 -5.82 0.14 -16.33
CA TYR A 202 -7.14 0.73 -16.09
C TYR A 202 -7.52 1.84 -17.10
N VAL A 203 -6.55 2.34 -17.87
CA VAL A 203 -6.75 3.37 -18.90
C VAL A 203 -6.84 2.78 -20.31
N CYS A 204 -5.86 1.98 -20.74
CA CYS A 204 -5.82 1.45 -22.11
C CYS A 204 -6.26 -0.02 -22.25
N HIS A 205 -6.50 -0.71 -21.13
CA HIS A 205 -6.88 -2.12 -21.07
C HIS A 205 -5.92 -3.09 -21.76
N LYS A 206 -4.63 -2.71 -21.85
CA LYS A 206 -3.56 -3.54 -22.41
C LYS A 206 -2.63 -4.09 -21.33
N MET A 207 -1.94 -5.17 -21.68
CA MET A 207 -0.93 -5.86 -20.88
C MET A 207 0.14 -6.41 -21.84
N PRO A 208 1.33 -5.79 -21.95
CA PRO A 208 1.78 -4.62 -21.20
C PRO A 208 1.03 -3.33 -21.57
N CYS A 209 1.05 -2.37 -20.64
CA CYS A 209 0.51 -1.04 -20.81
C CYS A 209 1.29 -0.25 -21.89
N GLU A 210 0.58 0.55 -22.68
CA GLU A 210 1.14 1.45 -23.70
C GLU A 210 0.82 2.93 -23.41
N CYS A 211 0.33 3.24 -22.21
CA CYS A 211 0.06 4.62 -21.82
C CYS A 211 1.36 5.38 -21.59
N ASN A 212 1.42 6.61 -22.11
CA ASN A 212 2.42 7.59 -21.71
C ASN A 212 1.79 8.48 -20.63
N TYR A 213 2.16 8.26 -19.36
CA TYR A 213 1.79 9.17 -18.30
C TYR A 213 2.77 10.35 -18.37
N THR A 214 2.37 11.39 -19.09
CA THR A 214 3.00 12.73 -19.08
C THR A 214 2.18 13.69 -18.23
#